data_AF-G7EGN9-F1
#
_entry.id   AF-G7EGN9-F1
#
_cell.length_a   1.000
_cell.length_b   1.000
_cell.length_c   1.000
_cell.angle_alpha   90.00
_cell.angle_beta   90.00
_cell.angle_gamma   90.00
#
_symmetry.space_group_name_H-M   'P 1'
#
loop_
_entity.id
_entity.type
_entity.pdbx_description
1 polymer ?
#
loop_
_entity_poly.entity_id
_entity_poly.type
_entity_poly.pdbx_seq_one_letter_code
_entity_poly.pdbx_strand_id
1 'polypeptide(L)'
;MLIELLEGAINSEDLELATKLDKQLLENIQSMDKALLNENIVHLQSIVERHRFIVNKVDFSKKQVHKNITQFNKNQKNLKKYTHV
;
A
#
# COMPACT_ATOMS: atom_id res chain seq x y z
N MET A 1 3.87 -10.45 -13.36
CA MET A 1 2.43 -10.53 -13.01
C MET A 1 1.98 -9.21 -12.37
N LEU A 2 0.71 -8.78 -12.46
CA LEU A 2 0.28 -7.48 -11.91
C LEU A 2 0.57 -7.33 -10.40
N ILE A 3 0.39 -8.41 -9.62
CA ILE A 3 0.69 -8.41 -8.19
C ILE A 3 2.19 -8.18 -7.88
N GLU A 4 3.09 -8.69 -8.73
CA GLU A 4 4.55 -8.46 -8.60
C GLU A 4 4.93 -7.01 -8.91
N LEU A 5 4.28 -6.41 -9.91
CA LEU A 5 4.48 -5.01 -10.24
C LEU A 5 3.97 -4.11 -9.10
N LEU A 6 2.83 -4.48 -8.49
CA LEU A 6 2.29 -3.76 -7.34
C LEU A 6 3.25 -3.86 -6.14
N GLU A 7 3.77 -5.05 -5.83
CA GLU A 7 4.81 -5.22 -4.80
C GLU A 7 6.04 -4.37 -5.09
N GLY A 8 6.50 -4.35 -6.35
CA GLY A 8 7.61 -3.52 -6.80
C GLY A 8 7.36 -2.03 -6.55
N ALA A 9 6.21 -1.52 -6.98
CA ALA A 9 5.82 -0.11 -6.79
C ALA A 9 5.73 0.28 -5.31
N ILE A 10 5.21 -0.61 -4.46
CA ILE A 10 5.15 -0.40 -3.00
C ILE A 10 6.57 -0.42 -2.38
N ASN A 11 7.45 -1.29 -2.87
CA ASN A 11 8.84 -1.36 -2.41
C ASN A 11 9.66 -0.12 -2.81
N SER A 12 9.37 0.47 -3.97
CA SER A 12 9.99 1.71 -4.44
C SER A 12 9.30 2.98 -3.94
N GLU A 13 8.27 2.84 -3.09
CA GLU A 13 7.45 3.96 -2.58
C GLU A 13 6.77 4.81 -3.69
N ASP A 14 6.59 4.23 -4.87
CA ASP A 14 5.86 4.85 -5.98
C ASP A 14 4.36 4.63 -5.77
N LEU A 15 3.76 5.49 -4.94
CA LEU A 15 2.36 5.37 -4.52
C LEU A 15 1.36 5.63 -5.67
N GLU A 16 1.74 6.44 -6.65
CA GLU A 16 0.89 6.72 -7.81
C GLU A 16 0.79 5.48 -8.70
N LEU A 17 1.94 4.88 -9.03
CA LEU A 17 1.98 3.63 -9.77
C LEU A 17 1.30 2.50 -8.98
N ALA A 18 1.55 2.40 -7.68
CA ALA A 18 0.93 1.39 -6.83
C ALA A 18 -0.61 1.49 -6.85
N THR A 19 -1.16 2.71 -6.73
CA THR A 19 -2.61 2.93 -6.78
C THR A 19 -3.20 2.53 -8.13
N LYS A 20 -2.51 2.85 -9.23
CA LYS A 20 -2.93 2.44 -10.58
C LYS A 20 -2.94 0.92 -10.73
N LEU A 21 -1.89 0.24 -10.27
CA LEU A 21 -1.74 -1.21 -10.37
C LEU A 21 -2.76 -1.94 -9.48
N ASP A 22 -3.05 -1.43 -8.28
CA ASP A 22 -4.06 -1.99 -7.38
C ASP A 22 -5.46 -1.92 -8.01
N LYS A 23 -5.80 -0.79 -8.65
CA LYS A 23 -7.05 -0.65 -9.39
C LYS A 23 -7.15 -1.64 -10.56
N GLN A 24 -6.08 -1.78 -11.34
CA GLN A 24 -6.04 -2.73 -12.45
C GLN A 24 -6.15 -4.20 -11.97
N LEU A 25 -5.56 -4.52 -10.82
CA LEU A 25 -5.68 -5.84 -10.22
C LEU A 25 -7.13 -6.13 -9.81
N LEU A 26 -7.82 -5.15 -9.21
CA LEU A 26 -9.24 -5.26 -8.85
C LEU A 26 -10.13 -5.47 -10.08
N GLU A 27 -9.94 -4.66 -11.12
CA GLU A 27 -10.68 -4.77 -12.39
C GLU A 27 -10.48 -6.16 -13.01
N ASN A 28 -9.24 -6.66 -13.01
CA ASN A 28 -8.94 -8.00 -13.54
C ASN A 28 -9.64 -9.10 -12.75
N ILE A 29 -9.57 -9.07 -11.41
CA ILE A 29 -10.26 -10.08 -10.56
C ILE A 29 -11.78 -10.04 -10.77
N GLN A 30 -12.37 -8.84 -10.91
CA GLN A 30 -13.81 -8.70 -11.15
C GLN A 30 -14.24 -9.18 -12.54
N SER A 31 -13.36 -9.06 -13.53
CA SER A 31 -13.62 -9.50 -14.90
C SER A 31 -13.42 -11.01 -15.12
N MET A 32 -12.83 -11.73 -14.17
CA MET A 32 -12.62 -13.18 -14.27
C MET A 32 -13.95 -13.95 -14.19
N ASP A 33 -14.16 -14.85 -15.16
CA ASP A 33 -15.30 -15.75 -15.16
C ASP A 33 -15.26 -16.67 -13.93
N LYS A 34 -16.43 -16.90 -13.30
CA LYS A 34 -16.60 -17.80 -12.15
C LYS A 34 -16.18 -19.24 -12.46
N ALA A 35 -16.29 -19.68 -13.71
CA ALA A 35 -15.79 -21.00 -14.11
C ALA A 35 -14.25 -21.07 -14.07
N LEU A 36 -13.58 -20.02 -14.58
CA LEU A 36 -12.11 -19.88 -14.58
C LEU A 36 -11.53 -19.66 -13.17
N LEU A 37 -12.32 -19.08 -12.25
CA LEU A 37 -11.96 -18.92 -10.84
C LEU A 37 -11.76 -20.28 -10.13
N ASN A 38 -12.59 -21.28 -10.42
CA ASN A 38 -12.48 -22.61 -9.81
C ASN A 38 -11.28 -23.40 -10.33
N GLU A 39 -10.93 -23.26 -11.62
CA GLU A 39 -9.76 -23.92 -12.21
C GLU A 39 -8.43 -23.33 -11.71
N ASN A 40 -8.44 -22.06 -11.27
CA ASN A 40 -7.24 -21.31 -10.86
C ASN A 40 -7.21 -20.98 -9.36
N ILE A 41 -7.91 -21.74 -8.52
CA ILE A 41 -8.10 -21.41 -7.10
C ILE A 41 -6.79 -21.25 -6.32
N VAL A 42 -5.78 -22.10 -6.58
CA VAL A 42 -4.46 -22.03 -5.93
C VAL A 42 -3.71 -20.75 -6.33
N HIS A 43 -3.81 -20.37 -7.59
CA HIS A 43 -3.20 -19.14 -8.10
C HIS A 43 -3.84 -17.90 -7.48
N LEU A 44 -5.17 -17.88 -7.36
CA LEU A 44 -5.91 -16.79 -6.74
C LEU A 44 -5.63 -16.68 -5.24
N GLN A 45 -5.52 -17.80 -4.53
CA GLN A 45 -5.09 -17.81 -3.13
C GLN A 45 -3.70 -17.18 -2.96
N SER A 46 -2.76 -17.47 -3.87
CA SER A 46 -1.45 -16.82 -3.87
C SER A 46 -1.55 -15.31 -4.06
N ILE A 47 -2.39 -14.84 -5.00
CA ILE A 47 -2.61 -13.40 -5.21
C ILE A 47 -3.19 -12.74 -3.95
N VAL A 48 -4.16 -13.38 -3.29
CA VAL A 48 -4.78 -12.87 -2.06
C VAL A 48 -3.76 -12.73 -0.92
N GLU A 49 -2.93 -13.74 -0.69
CA GLU A 49 -1.92 -13.68 0.38
C GLU A 49 -0.86 -12.60 0.11
N ARG A 50 -0.43 -12.45 -1.15
CA ARG A 50 0.48 -11.38 -1.57
C ARG A 50 -0.13 -10.00 -1.39
N HIS A 51 -1.40 -9.82 -1.80
CA HIS A 51 -2.12 -8.56 -1.61
C HIS A 51 -2.29 -8.22 -0.13
N ARG A 52 -2.61 -9.21 0.71
CA ARG A 52 -2.68 -9.06 2.16
C ARG A 52 -1.37 -8.56 2.76
N PHE A 53 -0.24 -9.11 2.30
CA PHE A 53 1.08 -8.64 2.71
C PHE A 53 1.33 -7.18 2.32
N ILE A 54 0.98 -6.80 1.09
CA ILE A 54 1.08 -5.42 0.60
C ILE A 54 0.27 -4.46 1.48
N VAL A 55 -0.99 -4.80 1.77
CA VAL A 55 -1.88 -3.98 2.62
C VAL A 55 -1.28 -3.78 4.02
N ASN A 56 -0.76 -4.84 4.63
CA ASN A 56 -0.10 -4.76 5.93
C ASN A 56 1.13 -3.83 5.90
N LYS A 57 1.92 -3.88 4.82
CA LYS A 57 3.08 -3.01 4.64
C LYS A 57 2.66 -1.55 4.50
N VAL A 58 1.63 -1.26 3.70
CA VAL A 58 1.08 0.10 3.56
C VAL A 58 0.55 0.64 4.87
N ASP A 59 -0.17 -0.17 5.66
CA ASP A 59 -0.67 0.21 6.98
C ASP A 59 0.47 0.56 7.95
N PHE A 60 1.54 -0.25 7.95
CA PHE A 60 2.74 0.05 8.72
C PHE A 60 3.36 1.39 8.31
N SER A 61 3.56 1.63 7.01
CA SER A 61 4.11 2.89 6.50
C SER A 61 3.24 4.09 6.89
N LYS A 62 1.92 3.97 6.80
CA LYS A 62 0.97 5.01 7.23
C LYS A 62 1.14 5.37 8.71
N LYS A 63 1.32 4.36 9.58
CA LYS A 63 1.58 4.57 11.01
C LYS A 63 2.90 5.29 11.25
N GLN A 64 3.95 4.99 10.48
CA GLN A 64 5.24 5.69 10.58
C GLN A 64 5.13 7.14 10.13
N VAL A 65 4.49 7.41 8.99
CA VAL A 65 4.25 8.77 8.50
C VAL A 65 3.48 9.59 9.54
N HIS A 66 2.43 9.02 10.16
CA HIS A 66 1.67 9.70 11.20
C HIS A 66 2.52 10.07 12.43
N LYS A 67 3.40 9.16 12.87
CA LYS A 67 4.36 9.44 13.96
C LYS A 67 5.31 10.57 13.58
N ASN A 68 5.85 10.54 12.36
CA ASN A 68 6.79 11.55 11.87
C ASN A 68 6.14 12.94 11.79
N ILE A 69 4.92 13.04 11.26
CA ILE A 69 4.15 14.29 11.20
C ILE A 69 3.87 14.80 12.63
N THR A 70 3.46 13.92 13.54
CA THR A 70 3.22 14.29 14.95
C THR A 70 4.49 14.86 15.59
N GLN A 71 5.63 14.22 15.37
CA GLN A 71 6.91 14.70 15.90
C GLN A 71 7.34 16.03 15.27
N PHE A 72 7.18 16.18 13.96
CA PHE A 72 7.45 17.42 13.24
C PHE A 72 6.64 18.59 13.83
N ASN A 73 5.34 18.38 14.06
CA ASN A 73 4.47 19.39 14.66
C ASN A 73 4.88 19.77 16.08
N LYS A 74 5.34 18.80 16.89
CA LYS A 74 5.90 19.08 18.23
C LYS A 74 7.17 19.94 18.12
N ASN A 75 8.07 19.59 17.21
CA ASN A 75 9.31 20.34 16.98
C ASN A 75 9.03 21.78 16.52
N GLN A 76 8.07 21.98 15.60
CA GLN A 76 7.63 23.30 15.17
C GLN A 76 7.09 24.16 16.32
N LYS A 77 6.29 23.56 17.22
CA LYS A 77 5.80 24.25 18.43
C LYS A 77 6.93 24.65 19.38
N ASN A 78 7.92 23.78 19.56
CA ASN A 78 9.07 24.07 20.42
C ASN A 78 9.95 25.18 19.83
N LEU A 79 10.26 25.12 18.54
CA LEU A 79 11.03 26.18 17.86
C LEU A 79 10.39 27.55 18.06
N LYS A 80 9.07 27.68 17.87
CA LYS A 80 8.32 28.93 18.11
C LYS A 80 8.43 29.45 19.54
N LYS A 81 8.56 28.57 20.54
CA LYS A 81 8.77 28.99 21.93
C LYS A 81 10.17 29.55 22.13
N TYR A 82 11.18 28.93 21.53
CA TYR A 82 12.58 29.33 21.69
C TYR A 82 12.96 30.57 20.86
N THR A 83 12.25 30.90 19.79
CA THR A 83 12.44 32.17 19.06
C THR A 83 11.77 33.38 19.72
N HIS A 84 11.00 33.19 20.79
CA HIS A 84 10.39 34.27 21.58
C HIS A 84 11.03 34.43 22.98
N VAL A 85 12.23 33.86 23.17
CA VAL A 85 13.13 34.14 24.30
C VAL A 85 14.27 35.02 23.78
#